data_AF-A0A3L8D586-F1
#
_entry.id   AF-A0A3L8D586-F1
#
_cell.length_a   1.000
_cell.length_b   1.000
_cell.length_c   1.000
_cell.angle_alpha   90.00
_cell.angle_beta   90.00
_cell.angle_gamma   90.00
#
_symmetry.space_group_name_H-M   'P 1'
#
loop_
_entity.id
_entity.type
_entity.pdbx_description
1 polymer ?
#
loop_
_entity_poly.entity_id
_entity_poly.type
_entity_poly.pdbx_seq_one_letter_code
_entity_poly.pdbx_strand_id
1 'polypeptide(L)'
;MKAEMRTEVIKLLDCSNAETKSRTVEPSHEIVFLNELVREYLDWMGYKYSSTVFVAECDLPKHPLDRVLLTQGLGVRDSERSRNLPLLCSLVQTFTNSRKS
;
A
#
# COMPACT_ATOMS: atom_id res chain seq x y z
N MET A 1 10.05 23.82 -12.31
CA MET A 1 8.80 24.30 -12.94
C MET A 1 7.62 23.33 -12.90
N LYS A 2 7.70 22.08 -13.41
CA LYS A 2 6.52 21.18 -13.42
C LYS A 2 6.17 20.56 -12.06
N ALA A 3 7.14 20.50 -11.14
CA ALA A 3 6.96 19.96 -9.79
C ALA A 3 6.31 20.98 -8.83
N GLU A 4 6.72 22.26 -8.88
CA GLU A 4 6.15 23.31 -8.02
C GLU A 4 4.67 23.55 -8.30
N MET A 5 4.26 23.49 -9.58
CA MET A 5 2.86 23.65 -9.97
C MET A 5 1.98 22.51 -9.46
N ARG A 6 2.53 21.29 -9.33
CA ARG A 6 1.79 20.12 -8.79
C ARG A 6 1.60 20.26 -7.28
N THR A 7 2.60 20.77 -6.56
CA THR A 7 2.49 21.00 -5.12
C THR A 7 1.45 22.08 -4.80
N GLU A 8 1.39 23.16 -5.58
CA GLU A 8 0.38 24.20 -5.39
C GLU A 8 -1.03 23.73 -5.78
N VAL A 9 -1.18 22.89 -6.83
CA VAL A 9 -2.47 22.28 -7.15
C VAL A 9 -2.95 21.33 -6.04
N ILE A 10 -2.07 20.53 -5.45
CA ILE A 10 -2.41 19.64 -4.32
C ILE A 10 -2.81 20.47 -3.09
N LYS A 11 -2.06 21.51 -2.74
CA LYS A 11 -2.42 22.43 -1.64
C LYS A 11 -3.77 23.11 -1.86
N LEU A 12 -4.07 23.53 -3.09
CA LEU A 12 -5.34 24.18 -3.42
C LEU A 12 -6.51 23.20 -3.31
N LEU A 13 -6.31 21.91 -3.62
CA LEU A 13 -7.32 20.86 -3.41
C LEU A 13 -7.50 20.53 -1.91
N ASP A 14 -6.41 20.51 -1.13
CA ASP A 14 -6.43 20.25 0.31
C ASP A 14 -7.25 21.29 1.11
N CYS A 15 -7.24 22.55 0.67
CA CYS A 15 -8.04 23.61 1.30
C CYS A 15 -9.55 23.42 1.14
N SER A 16 -10.00 22.75 0.07
CA SER A 16 -11.41 22.39 -0.15
C SER A 16 -11.87 21.15 0.64
N ASN A 17 -10.94 20.33 1.13
CA ASN A 17 -11.21 19.07 1.84
C ASN A 17 -11.14 19.21 3.37
N ALA A 18 -11.06 20.43 3.91
CA ALA A 18 -11.00 20.66 5.36
C ALA A 18 -12.22 20.08 6.11
N GLU A 19 -13.37 19.91 5.43
CA GLU A 19 -14.57 19.25 5.99
C GLU A 19 -14.56 17.72 5.87
N THR A 20 -13.70 17.13 5.04
CA THR A 20 -13.61 15.66 4.85
C THR A 20 -12.68 14.97 5.86
N LYS A 21 -11.95 15.74 6.68
CA LYS A 21 -11.19 15.21 7.83
C LYS A 21 -12.09 14.65 8.96
N SER A 22 -13.41 14.67 8.77
CA SER A 22 -14.43 14.36 9.79
C SER A 22 -14.73 12.86 10.00
N ARG A 23 -14.07 11.92 9.30
CA ARG A 23 -14.23 10.47 9.57
C ARG A 23 -12.96 9.66 9.33
N THR A 24 -11.87 9.98 10.00
CA THR A 24 -10.78 9.01 10.11
C THR A 24 -11.13 8.01 11.20
N VAL A 25 -11.93 7.00 10.83
CA VAL A 25 -11.94 5.73 11.57
C VAL A 25 -10.52 5.19 11.47
N GLU A 26 -9.88 4.91 12.61
CA GLU A 26 -8.56 4.26 12.59
C GLU A 26 -8.66 2.98 11.76
N PRO A 27 -7.81 2.79 10.74
CA PRO A 27 -7.88 1.61 9.91
C PRO A 27 -7.66 0.38 10.79
N SER A 28 -8.51 -0.64 10.63
CA SER A 28 -8.29 -1.91 11.32
C SER A 28 -6.94 -2.51 10.91
N HIS A 29 -6.41 -3.41 11.74
CA HIS A 29 -5.16 -4.11 11.44
C HIS A 29 -5.16 -4.77 10.05
N GLU A 30 -6.28 -5.33 9.62
CA GLU A 30 -6.44 -5.94 8.29
C GLU A 30 -6.28 -4.93 7.15
N ILE A 31 -6.82 -3.71 7.33
CA ILE A 31 -6.69 -2.63 6.34
C ILE A 31 -5.26 -2.12 6.28
N VAL A 32 -4.57 -1.99 7.43
CA VAL A 32 -3.15 -1.62 7.47
C VAL A 32 -2.31 -2.64 6.70
N PHE A 33 -2.57 -3.93 6.92
CA PHE A 33 -1.88 -5.01 6.22
C PHE A 33 -2.15 -4.97 4.71
N LEU A 34 -3.40 -4.75 4.30
CA LEU A 34 -3.75 -4.61 2.88
C LEU A 34 -3.03 -3.41 2.25
N ASN A 35 -2.99 -2.28 2.93
CA ASN A 35 -2.33 -1.08 2.45
C ASN A 35 -0.81 -1.30 2.30
N GLU A 36 -0.17 -1.98 3.24
CA GLU A 36 1.25 -2.34 3.14
C GLU A 36 1.52 -3.33 1.98
N LEU A 37 0.62 -4.27 1.71
CA LEU A 37 0.69 -5.14 0.52
C LEU A 37 0.58 -4.35 -0.79
N VAL A 38 -0.32 -3.36 -0.84
CA VAL A 38 -0.48 -2.48 -2.01
C VAL A 38 0.75 -1.61 -2.19
N ARG A 39 1.27 -1.02 -1.11
CA ARG A 39 2.49 -0.23 -1.12
C ARG A 39 3.67 -1.02 -1.69
N GLU A 40 3.90 -2.24 -1.20
CA GLU A 40 4.96 -3.12 -1.70
C GLU A 40 4.81 -3.38 -3.21
N TYR A 41 3.58 -3.64 -3.67
CA TYR A 41 3.30 -3.82 -5.09
C TYR A 41 3.62 -2.56 -5.92
N LEU A 42 3.19 -1.38 -5.46
CA LEU A 42 3.45 -0.11 -6.16
C LEU A 42 4.95 0.17 -6.25
N ASP A 43 5.68 -0.08 -5.16
CA ASP A 43 7.13 0.11 -5.10
C ASP A 43 7.86 -0.86 -6.03
N TRP A 44 7.48 -2.14 -6.03
CA TRP A 44 8.06 -3.16 -6.91
C TRP A 44 7.80 -2.87 -8.40
N MET A 45 6.59 -2.42 -8.75
CA MET A 45 6.24 -2.01 -10.12
C MET A 45 6.92 -0.70 -10.56
N GLY A 46 7.56 0.03 -9.64
CA GLY A 46 8.21 1.31 -9.91
C GLY A 46 7.25 2.50 -9.99
N TYR A 47 6.03 2.38 -9.46
CA TYR A 47 5.02 3.44 -9.42
C TYR A 47 5.29 4.46 -8.30
N LYS A 48 6.47 5.08 -8.32
CA LYS A 48 7.00 5.92 -7.23
C LYS A 48 6.06 7.05 -6.80
N TYR A 49 5.45 7.75 -7.76
CA TYR A 49 4.52 8.84 -7.46
C TYR A 49 3.23 8.32 -6.81
N SER A 50 2.65 7.24 -7.36
CA SER A 50 1.45 6.62 -6.80
C SER A 50 1.70 6.08 -5.40
N SER A 51 2.85 5.43 -5.16
CA SER A 51 3.26 4.97 -3.82
C SER A 51 3.36 6.12 -2.83
N THR A 52 3.98 7.25 -3.23
CA THR A 52 4.13 8.43 -2.37
C THR A 52 2.77 9.03 -1.99
N VAL A 53 1.88 9.20 -2.96
CA VAL A 53 0.53 9.74 -2.71
C VAL A 53 -0.28 8.78 -1.87
N PHE A 54 -0.24 7.48 -2.18
CA PHE A 54 -0.94 6.43 -1.44
C PHE A 54 -0.52 6.36 0.03
N VAL A 55 0.79 6.41 0.33
CA VAL A 55 1.31 6.46 1.71
C VAL A 55 0.77 7.66 2.48
N ALA A 56 0.69 8.83 1.84
CA ALA A 56 0.15 10.04 2.46
C ALA A 56 -1.38 9.97 2.65
N GLU A 57 -2.13 9.48 1.67
CA GLU A 57 -3.59 9.36 1.72
C GLU A 57 -4.05 8.32 2.76
N CYS A 58 -3.30 7.23 2.91
CA CYS A 58 -3.60 6.17 3.88
C CYS A 58 -3.00 6.41 5.27
N ASP A 59 -2.31 7.54 5.48
CA ASP A 59 -1.60 7.88 6.70
C ASP A 59 -0.63 6.76 7.16
N LEU A 60 0.05 6.13 6.20
CA LEU A 60 0.98 5.04 6.47
C LEU A 60 2.32 5.57 7.00
N PRO A 61 3.03 4.78 7.82
CA PRO A 61 4.40 5.10 8.22
C PRO A 61 5.32 5.27 7.02
N LYS A 62 6.26 6.22 7.09
CA LYS A 62 7.26 6.42 6.01
C LYS A 62 8.10 5.19 5.74
N HIS A 63 8.36 4.37 6.76
CA HIS A 63 9.06 3.10 6.61
C HIS A 63 8.04 1.98 6.38
N PRO A 64 8.22 1.14 5.35
CA PRO A 64 7.34 0.01 5.10
C PRO A 64 7.45 -1.00 6.24
N LEU A 65 6.36 -1.72 6.48
CA LEU A 65 6.34 -2.84 7.40
C LEU A 65 7.27 -3.95 6.87
N ASP A 66 7.98 -4.61 7.78
CA ASP A 66 8.83 -5.73 7.41
C ASP A 66 7.97 -6.85 6.80
N ARG A 67 8.41 -7.35 5.63
CA ARG A 67 7.78 -8.46 4.93
C ARG A 67 7.67 -9.71 5.81
N VAL A 68 8.61 -9.94 6.74
CA VAL A 68 8.51 -11.03 7.71
C VAL A 68 7.31 -10.85 8.64
N LEU A 69 7.04 -9.61 9.09
CA LEU A 69 5.89 -9.31 9.93
C LEU A 69 4.58 -9.43 9.15
N LEU A 70 4.54 -8.96 7.90
CA LEU A 70 3.39 -9.13 7.01
C LEU A 70 3.05 -10.61 6.81
N THR A 71 4.04 -11.43 6.49
CA THR A 71 3.85 -12.86 6.22
C THR A 71 3.40 -13.62 7.48
N GLN A 72 3.99 -13.30 8.64
CA GLN A 72 3.58 -13.84 9.93
C GLN A 72 2.13 -13.47 10.29
N GLY A 73 1.76 -12.18 10.17
CA GLY A 73 0.41 -11.73 10.52
C GLY A 73 -0.67 -12.23 9.55
N LEU A 74 -0.32 -12.52 8.28
CA LEU A 74 -1.22 -13.13 7.29
C LEU A 74 -1.23 -14.66 7.34
N GLY A 75 -0.38 -15.29 8.16
CA GLY A 75 -0.27 -16.75 8.25
C GLY A 75 0.24 -17.39 6.96
N VAL A 76 1.02 -16.67 6.15
CA VAL A 76 1.56 -17.16 4.88
C VAL A 76 3.05 -17.44 4.96
N ARG A 77 3.52 -18.48 4.28
CA ARG A 77 4.95 -18.81 4.20
C ARG A 77 5.56 -18.14 2.98
N ASP A 78 6.53 -17.27 3.19
CA ASP A 78 7.35 -16.71 2.11
C ASP A 78 8.36 -17.79 1.65
N SER A 79 8.17 -18.29 0.44
CA SER A 79 9.09 -19.19 -0.23
C SER A 79 10.17 -18.41 -0.99
N GLU A 80 11.30 -19.04 -1.33
CA GLU A 80 12.34 -18.37 -2.13
C GLU A 80 11.84 -17.89 -3.50
N ARG A 81 10.81 -18.55 -4.06
CA ARG A 81 10.17 -18.14 -5.31
C ARG A 81 9.28 -16.90 -5.15
N SER A 82 8.67 -16.70 -3.98
CA SER A 82 7.82 -15.54 -3.72
C SER A 82 8.62 -14.28 -3.39
N ARG A 83 9.90 -14.38 -3.01
CA ARG A 83 10.77 -13.21 -2.79
C ARG A 83 11.03 -12.37 -4.03
N ASN A 84 10.82 -12.93 -5.22
CA ASN A 84 11.01 -12.23 -6.49
C ASN A 84 9.75 -11.45 -6.94
N LEU A 85 8.65 -11.56 -6.21
CA LEU A 85 7.38 -10.92 -6.53
C LEU A 85 6.80 -10.22 -5.28
N PRO A 86 5.95 -9.20 -5.46
CA PRO A 86 5.15 -8.66 -4.36
C PRO A 86 4.34 -9.77 -3.68
N LEU A 87 4.22 -9.69 -2.35
CA LEU A 87 3.49 -10.66 -1.56
C LEU A 87 2.02 -10.71 -2.00
N LEU A 88 1.44 -9.56 -2.36
CA LEU A 88 0.10 -9.47 -2.93
C LEU A 88 -0.08 -10.37 -4.16
N CYS A 89 0.89 -10.40 -5.07
CA CYS A 89 0.86 -11.26 -6.25
C CYS A 89 0.92 -12.74 -5.86
N SER A 90 1.76 -13.08 -4.86
CA SER A 90 1.88 -14.45 -4.36
C SER A 90 0.56 -14.94 -3.74
N LEU A 91 -0.12 -14.10 -2.97
CA LEU A 91 -1.44 -14.41 -2.40
C LEU A 91 -2.47 -14.72 -3.50
N VAL A 92 -2.56 -13.85 -4.53
CA VAL A 92 -3.48 -14.05 -5.66
C VAL A 92 -3.20 -15.36 -6.39
N GLN A 93 -1.92 -15.71 -6.59
CA GLN A 93 -1.54 -16.99 -7.19
C GLN A 93 -1.96 -18.18 -6.32
N THR A 94 -1.75 -18.12 -5.01
CA THR A 94 -2.16 -19.16 -4.06
C THR A 94 -3.67 -19.40 -4.12
N PHE A 95 -4.49 -18.35 -4.10
CA PHE A 95 -5.95 -18.47 -4.22
C PHE A 95 -6.41 -18.96 -5.61
N THR A 96 -5.69 -18.60 -6.66
CA THR A 96 -6.03 -19.06 -8.02
C THR A 96 -5.72 -20.54 -8.19
N ASN A 97 -4.61 -21.01 -7.62
CA ASN A 97 -4.21 -22.42 -7.70
C ASN A 97 -5.07 -23.32 -6.82
N SER A 98 -5.52 -22.85 -5.65
CA SER A 98 -6.41 -23.63 -4.78
C SER A 98 -7.79 -23.89 -5.41
N ARG A 99 -8.27 -23.02 -6.30
CA ARG A 99 -9.52 -23.22 -7.06
C ARG A 99 -9.41 -24.21 -8.22
N LYS A 100 -8.19 -24.49 -8.66
CA LYS A 100 -7.91 -25.42 -9.77
C LYS A 100 -7.65 -26.85 -9.29
N SER A 101 -7.52 -27.05 -7.98
CA SER A 101 -7.37 -28.35 -7.32
C SER A 101 -8.70 -28.80 -6.74
#